data_AF-A0A068T526-F1
#
_entry.id   AF-A0A068T526-F1
#
_cell.length_a   1.000
_cell.length_b   1.000
_cell.length_c   1.000
_cell.angle_alpha   90.00
_cell.angle_beta   90.00
_cell.angle_gamma   90.00
#
_symmetry.space_group_name_H-M   'P 1'
#
loop_
_entity.id
_entity.type
_entity.pdbx_description
1 polymer ?
#
loop_
_entity_poly.entity_id
_entity_poly.type
_entity_poly.pdbx_seq_one_letter_code
_entity_poly.pdbx_strand_id
1 'polypeptide(L)'
;MRIIFRVALFCLLTLGLNVAAEAGENQKRRSTSFKHDYSAFFTVQRISVRTSCFPEKLGAILAHIARETGHKPMVTSGHRPHSGGSQHSHCYAADIRVPGVSERAILAAAASAPGIGGIGRYCNGIVHVDVGPKRQWAYCGGRKRG
;
A
#
# COMPACT_ATOMS: atom_id res chain seq x y z
N MET A 1 -52.89 44.19 26.21
CA MET A 1 -54.27 43.73 26.06
C MET A 1 -54.56 43.56 24.58
N ARG A 2 -54.99 42.35 24.16
CA ARG A 2 -56.07 42.08 23.17
C ARG A 2 -55.95 42.74 21.78
N ILE A 3 -55.92 42.04 20.64
CA ILE A 3 -56.85 40.99 20.20
C ILE A 3 -56.25 40.24 19.00
N ILE A 4 -56.56 38.94 18.98
CA ILE A 4 -56.31 37.95 17.93
C ILE A 4 -57.44 38.09 16.90
N PHE A 5 -57.13 38.17 15.61
CA PHE A 5 -58.08 37.75 14.57
C PHE A 5 -57.38 36.82 13.57
N ARG A 6 -57.66 35.53 13.73
CA ARG A 6 -57.49 34.52 12.70
C ARG A 6 -58.68 34.62 11.76
N VAL A 7 -58.43 34.82 10.47
CA VAL A 7 -59.41 34.56 9.42
C VAL A 7 -58.79 33.51 8.50
N ALA A 8 -59.53 32.43 8.32
CA ALA A 8 -59.15 31.28 7.53
C ALA A 8 -59.71 31.38 6.11
N LEU A 9 -58.99 30.70 5.20
CA LEU A 9 -59.47 30.03 3.99
C LEU A 9 -59.85 30.92 2.78
N PHE A 10 -59.11 30.77 1.68
CA PHE A 10 -59.66 30.17 0.44
C PHE A 10 -58.54 29.78 -0.54
N CYS A 11 -58.81 28.67 -1.23
CA CYS A 11 -57.99 27.92 -2.17
C CYS A 11 -57.34 28.74 -3.29
N LEU A 12 -56.14 28.32 -3.69
CA LEU A 12 -55.76 28.19 -5.11
C LEU A 12 -54.73 27.06 -5.22
N LEU A 13 -55.20 25.87 -5.59
CA LEU A 13 -54.40 24.75 -6.04
C LEU A 13 -53.87 25.09 -7.44
N THR A 14 -52.64 25.58 -7.53
CA THR A 14 -51.91 25.60 -8.79
C THR A 14 -51.06 24.33 -8.87
N LEU A 15 -51.53 23.35 -9.65
CA LEU A 15 -50.67 22.26 -10.13
C LEU A 15 -49.66 22.87 -11.12
N GLY A 16 -48.49 23.26 -10.60
CA GLY A 16 -47.31 23.48 -11.41
C GLY A 16 -46.53 22.17 -11.50
N LEU A 17 -46.47 21.59 -12.70
CA LEU A 17 -45.53 20.52 -13.03
C LEU A 17 -44.10 21.08 -12.87
N ASN A 18 -43.48 20.84 -11.71
CA ASN A 18 -42.04 21.04 -11.58
C ASN A 18 -41.36 19.85 -12.27
N VAL A 19 -40.88 20.10 -13.49
CA VAL A 19 -39.82 19.31 -14.11
C VAL A 19 -38.71 19.16 -13.07
N ALA A 20 -38.43 17.93 -12.65
CA ALA A 20 -37.19 17.60 -12.00
C ALA A 20 -36.09 17.78 -13.06
N ALA A 21 -35.55 18.99 -13.15
CA ALA A 21 -34.26 19.20 -13.76
C ALA A 21 -33.25 18.57 -12.80
N GLU A 22 -32.97 17.27 -12.99
CA GLU A 22 -31.74 16.67 -12.52
C GLU A 22 -30.60 17.33 -13.30
N ALA A 23 -30.25 18.55 -12.89
CA ALA A 23 -28.98 19.15 -13.21
C ALA A 23 -27.96 18.24 -12.55
N GLY A 24 -27.44 17.28 -13.34
CA GLY A 24 -26.34 16.43 -12.97
C GLY A 24 -25.20 17.32 -12.53
N GLU A 25 -25.08 17.48 -11.21
CA GLU A 25 -23.91 18.03 -10.57
C GLU A 25 -22.82 17.00 -10.85
N ASN A 26 -22.14 17.20 -11.98
CA ASN A 26 -20.85 16.61 -12.27
C ASN A 26 -19.89 17.29 -11.29
N GLN A 27 -20.00 16.89 -10.02
CA GLN A 27 -18.88 16.89 -9.11
C GLN A 27 -17.86 16.00 -9.80
N LYS A 28 -17.06 16.66 -10.62
CA LYS A 28 -15.73 16.26 -11.02
C LYS A 28 -15.02 16.04 -9.70
N ARG A 29 -15.24 14.84 -9.15
CA ARG A 29 -14.65 14.28 -7.96
C ARG A 29 -13.19 14.52 -8.24
N ARG A 30 -12.66 15.60 -7.65
CA ARG A 30 -11.24 15.87 -7.63
C ARG A 30 -10.74 14.70 -6.81
N SER A 31 -10.51 13.59 -7.49
CA SER A 31 -9.71 12.51 -7.00
C SER A 31 -8.41 13.24 -6.72
N THR A 32 -8.24 13.62 -5.46
CA THR A 32 -6.92 13.63 -4.87
C THR A 32 -6.46 12.20 -5.12
N SER A 33 -5.85 11.99 -6.28
CA SER A 33 -4.99 10.87 -6.53
C SER A 33 -4.01 10.98 -5.39
N PHE A 34 -4.30 10.25 -4.33
CA PHE A 34 -3.36 9.96 -3.28
C PHE A 34 -2.27 9.22 -4.02
N LYS A 35 -1.33 9.98 -4.60
CA LYS A 35 -0.06 9.46 -5.02
C LYS A 35 0.46 8.85 -3.75
N HIS A 36 0.36 7.53 -3.67
CA HIS A 36 0.69 6.78 -2.48
C HIS A 36 2.09 7.21 -2.07
N ASP A 37 2.16 7.93 -0.96
CA ASP A 37 3.43 8.37 -0.40
C ASP A 37 4.05 7.16 0.30
N TYR A 38 4.48 6.19 -0.51
CA TYR A 38 5.10 4.94 -0.05
C TYR A 38 6.35 5.22 0.80
N SER A 39 6.91 6.43 0.69
CA SER A 39 8.02 6.94 1.51
C SER A 39 7.70 7.03 3.01
N ALA A 40 6.41 7.01 3.40
CA ALA A 40 6.03 7.01 4.80
C ALA A 40 6.38 5.69 5.49
N PHE A 41 6.28 4.55 4.80
CA PHE A 41 6.32 3.22 5.42
C PHE A 41 7.67 2.54 5.35
N PHE A 42 8.57 2.98 4.48
CA PHE A 42 9.93 2.48 4.37
C PHE A 42 10.92 3.60 4.08
N THR A 43 12.19 3.36 4.36
CA THR A 43 13.30 4.21 3.92
C THR A 43 14.10 3.50 2.82
N VAL A 44 14.96 4.23 2.11
CA VAL A 44 15.89 3.65 1.14
C VAL A 44 17.32 3.78 1.67
N GLN A 45 18.13 2.74 1.50
CA GLN A 45 19.51 2.73 2.00
C GLN A 45 20.40 3.79 1.31
N ARG A 46 20.18 4.01 0.01
CA ARG A 46 20.96 4.94 -0.80
C ARG A 46 20.13 5.42 -1.99
N ILE A 47 20.52 6.56 -2.57
CA ILE A 47 19.76 7.21 -3.66
C ILE A 47 19.62 6.35 -4.93
N SER A 48 20.55 5.43 -5.17
CA SER A 48 20.50 4.55 -6.35
C SER A 48 19.45 3.43 -6.24
N VAL A 49 18.80 3.26 -5.08
CA VAL A 49 17.77 2.24 -4.89
C VAL A 49 16.48 2.71 -5.54
N ARG A 50 16.06 2.02 -6.61
CA ARG A 50 14.88 2.36 -7.40
C ARG A 50 13.61 1.73 -6.81
N THR A 51 12.73 2.54 -6.25
CA THR A 51 11.46 2.09 -5.63
C THR A 51 10.22 2.74 -6.23
N SER A 52 10.37 3.69 -7.14
CA SER A 52 9.28 4.51 -7.69
C SER A 52 8.21 3.73 -8.45
N CYS A 53 8.51 2.52 -8.91
CA CYS A 53 7.59 1.62 -9.62
C CYS A 53 7.00 0.53 -8.74
N PHE A 54 7.24 0.53 -7.42
CA PHE A 54 6.68 -0.49 -6.54
C PHE A 54 5.16 -0.51 -6.66
N PRO A 55 4.54 -1.68 -6.91
CA PRO A 55 3.09 -1.77 -6.96
C PRO A 55 2.51 -1.55 -5.56
N GLU A 56 1.25 -1.11 -5.49
CA GLU A 56 0.59 -0.83 -4.22
C GLU A 56 0.62 -2.03 -3.26
N LYS A 57 0.49 -3.23 -3.83
CA LYS A 57 0.55 -4.49 -3.10
C LYS A 57 1.90 -4.71 -2.41
N LEU A 58 3.02 -4.39 -3.06
CA LEU A 58 4.36 -4.48 -2.44
C LEU A 58 4.52 -3.41 -1.36
N GLY A 59 4.02 -2.19 -1.63
CA GLY A 59 3.98 -1.12 -0.63
C GLY A 59 3.19 -1.51 0.61
N ALA A 60 2.04 -2.18 0.45
CA ALA A 60 1.21 -2.66 1.55
C ALA A 60 1.92 -3.75 2.38
N ILE A 61 2.70 -4.63 1.76
CA ILE A 61 3.54 -5.60 2.47
C ILE A 61 4.61 -4.87 3.31
N LEU A 62 5.31 -3.89 2.73
CA LEU A 62 6.32 -3.12 3.46
C LEU A 62 5.71 -2.34 4.63
N ALA A 63 4.53 -1.75 4.43
CA ALA A 63 3.77 -1.10 5.49
C ALA A 63 3.32 -2.08 6.57
N HIS A 64 2.90 -3.29 6.20
CA HIS A 64 2.56 -4.35 7.15
C HIS A 64 3.75 -4.72 8.02
N ILE A 65 4.92 -4.96 7.42
CA ILE A 65 6.15 -5.26 8.15
C ILE A 65 6.49 -4.10 9.10
N ALA A 66 6.34 -2.85 8.65
CA ALA A 66 6.58 -1.69 9.50
C ALA A 66 5.67 -1.67 10.75
N ARG A 67 4.37 -1.98 10.59
CA ARG A 67 3.43 -2.04 11.70
C ARG A 67 3.74 -3.20 12.67
N GLU A 68 3.94 -4.40 12.14
CA GLU A 68 4.17 -5.61 12.95
C GLU A 68 5.49 -5.52 13.75
N THR A 69 6.52 -4.90 13.16
CA THR A 69 7.83 -4.78 13.82
C THR A 69 8.00 -3.48 14.61
N GLY A 70 7.10 -2.51 14.46
CA GLY A 70 7.22 -1.17 15.03
C GLY A 70 8.34 -0.31 14.42
N HIS A 71 9.04 -0.80 13.39
CA HIS A 71 10.21 -0.16 12.80
C HIS A 71 10.10 -0.11 11.27
N LYS A 72 10.50 1.01 10.66
CA LYS A 72 10.45 1.15 9.19
C LYS A 72 11.46 0.22 8.51
N PRO A 73 11.04 -0.59 7.53
CA PRO A 73 11.97 -1.27 6.64
C PRO A 73 12.86 -0.27 5.90
N MET A 74 14.15 -0.58 5.83
CA MET A 74 15.12 0.07 4.97
C MET A 74 15.33 -0.80 3.73
N VAL A 75 14.88 -0.32 2.58
CA VAL A 75 15.04 -0.99 1.28
C VAL A 75 16.49 -0.83 0.82
N THR A 76 17.18 -1.96 0.69
CA THR A 76 18.58 -2.06 0.26
C THR A 76 18.72 -2.34 -1.24
N SER A 77 17.70 -2.97 -1.84
CA SER A 77 17.53 -3.07 -3.27
C SER A 77 16.05 -3.10 -3.66
N GLY A 78 15.71 -2.36 -4.72
CA GLY A 78 14.40 -2.36 -5.35
C GLY A 78 14.50 -2.87 -6.79
N HIS A 79 13.92 -2.16 -7.75
CA HIS A 79 13.92 -2.57 -9.15
C HIS A 79 15.34 -2.72 -9.74
N ARG A 80 15.61 -3.88 -10.32
CA ARG A 80 16.84 -4.21 -11.06
C ARG A 80 16.46 -4.75 -12.44
N PRO A 81 16.51 -3.94 -13.51
CA PRO A 81 16.23 -4.45 -14.84
C PRO A 81 17.26 -5.52 -15.20
N HIS A 82 16.86 -6.51 -16.01
CA HIS A 82 17.72 -7.62 -16.46
C HIS A 82 18.22 -8.57 -15.36
N SER A 83 17.52 -8.68 -14.22
CA SER A 83 17.85 -9.66 -13.17
C SER A 83 17.27 -11.08 -13.42
N GLY A 84 17.15 -11.47 -14.69
CA GLY A 84 16.56 -12.74 -15.11
C GLY A 84 15.15 -12.95 -14.56
N GLY A 85 14.86 -14.18 -14.09
CA GLY A 85 13.56 -14.56 -13.51
C GLY A 85 13.27 -14.02 -12.11
N SER A 86 14.09 -13.10 -11.58
CA SER A 86 13.83 -12.46 -10.30
C SER A 86 12.66 -11.47 -10.39
N GLN A 87 11.84 -11.39 -9.35
CA GLN A 87 10.78 -10.39 -9.23
C GLN A 87 11.31 -8.94 -9.19
N HIS A 88 12.61 -8.72 -8.94
CA HIS A 88 13.24 -7.41 -9.08
C HIS A 88 13.23 -6.89 -10.52
N SER A 89 13.27 -7.79 -11.51
CA SER A 89 13.18 -7.45 -12.94
C SER A 89 11.88 -6.72 -13.28
N HIS A 90 10.82 -7.00 -12.52
CA HIS A 90 9.47 -6.46 -12.74
C HIS A 90 9.05 -5.42 -11.69
N CYS A 91 9.98 -4.95 -10.86
CA CYS A 91 9.69 -4.01 -9.76
C CYS A 91 8.75 -4.59 -8.67
N TYR A 92 8.65 -5.91 -8.62
CA TYR A 92 7.73 -6.64 -7.74
C TYR A 92 8.40 -7.22 -6.50
N ALA A 93 9.64 -6.82 -6.23
CA ALA A 93 10.41 -7.26 -5.08
C ALA A 93 11.20 -6.12 -4.42
N ALA A 94 11.42 -6.30 -3.12
CA ALA A 94 12.30 -5.48 -2.31
C ALA A 94 13.20 -6.37 -1.44
N ASP A 95 14.48 -6.01 -1.40
CA ASP A 95 15.44 -6.56 -0.44
C ASP A 95 15.55 -5.56 0.72
N ILE A 96 15.21 -5.98 1.92
CA ILE A 96 15.07 -5.11 3.09
C ILE A 96 15.94 -5.53 4.26
N ARG A 97 16.24 -4.56 5.11
CA ARG A 97 16.58 -4.74 6.52
C ARG A 97 15.62 -3.92 7.36
N VAL A 98 15.45 -4.26 8.63
CA VAL A 98 14.71 -3.44 9.59
C VAL A 98 15.65 -3.13 10.75
N PRO A 99 16.25 -1.93 10.81
CA PRO A 99 17.20 -1.59 11.88
C PRO A 99 16.60 -1.81 13.27
N GLY A 100 17.35 -2.46 14.17
CA GLY A 100 16.89 -2.80 15.51
C GLY A 100 16.03 -4.07 15.62
N VAL A 101 15.72 -4.73 14.51
CA VAL A 101 14.85 -5.92 14.49
C VAL A 101 15.59 -7.15 13.94
N SER A 102 15.43 -8.28 14.61
CA SER A 102 16.07 -9.54 14.20
C SER A 102 15.53 -10.07 12.87
N GLU A 103 16.38 -10.71 12.05
CA GLU A 103 15.97 -11.35 10.79
C GLU A 103 14.74 -12.25 10.98
N ARG A 104 14.72 -13.05 12.06
CA ARG A 104 13.62 -13.96 12.39
C ARG A 104 12.29 -13.20 12.55
N ALA A 105 12.30 -12.07 13.25
CA ALA A 105 11.11 -11.25 13.45
C ALA A 105 10.65 -10.60 12.13
N ILE A 106 11.59 -10.15 11.29
CA ILE A 106 11.27 -9.62 9.95
C ILE A 106 10.61 -10.70 9.08
N LEU A 107 11.14 -11.92 9.08
CA LEU A 107 10.58 -13.05 8.33
C LEU A 107 9.18 -13.42 8.82
N ALA A 108 8.94 -13.41 10.14
CA ALA A 108 7.62 -13.66 10.72
C ALA A 108 6.61 -12.58 10.31
N ALA A 109 7.00 -11.30 10.39
CA ALA A 109 6.17 -10.17 9.97
C ALA A 109 5.86 -10.20 8.45
N ALA A 110 6.84 -10.56 7.63
CA ALA A 110 6.64 -10.73 6.20
C ALA A 110 5.69 -11.89 5.88
N ALA A 111 5.81 -13.01 6.61
CA ALA A 111 4.96 -14.18 6.43
C ALA A 111 3.50 -13.94 6.83
N SER A 112 3.23 -13.00 7.75
CA SER A 112 1.86 -12.61 8.13
C SER A 112 1.25 -11.56 7.20
N ALA A 113 2.02 -10.98 6.27
CA ALA A 113 1.54 -9.91 5.40
C ALA A 113 0.53 -10.41 4.36
N PRO A 114 -0.68 -9.81 4.29
CA PRO A 114 -1.64 -10.15 3.25
C PRO A 114 -1.08 -9.92 1.85
N GLY A 115 -1.23 -10.93 0.98
CA GLY A 115 -0.79 -10.85 -0.41
C GLY A 115 0.71 -11.10 -0.63
N ILE A 116 1.49 -11.44 0.41
CA ILE A 116 2.88 -11.85 0.24
C ILE A 116 2.99 -13.02 -0.75
N GLY A 117 3.94 -12.89 -1.68
CA GLY A 117 4.33 -13.91 -2.63
C GLY A 117 5.54 -14.68 -2.10
N GLY A 118 6.73 -14.32 -2.59
CA GLY A 118 7.97 -14.93 -2.14
C GLY A 118 8.58 -14.23 -0.92
N ILE A 119 9.19 -15.05 -0.06
CA ILE A 119 10.03 -14.61 1.07
C ILE A 119 11.37 -15.29 0.95
N GLY A 120 12.45 -14.53 1.00
CA GLY A 120 13.80 -15.05 0.97
C GLY A 120 14.65 -14.49 2.09
N ARG A 121 15.74 -15.16 2.40
CA ARG A 121 16.79 -14.62 3.27
C ARG A 121 18.17 -14.86 2.69
N TYR A 122 19.03 -13.89 2.89
CA TYR A 122 20.46 -13.97 2.61
C TYR A 122 21.22 -14.04 3.91
N CYS A 123 22.33 -14.79 3.93
CA CYS A 123 23.16 -14.97 5.13
C CYS A 123 23.74 -13.67 5.74
N ASN A 124 23.69 -12.56 5.03
CA ASN A 124 24.09 -11.24 5.52
C ASN A 124 22.93 -10.45 6.19
N GLY A 125 21.83 -11.12 6.53
CA GLY A 125 20.68 -10.55 7.23
C GLY A 125 19.74 -9.73 6.35
N ILE A 126 19.87 -9.81 5.03
CA ILE A 126 18.90 -9.21 4.09
C ILE A 126 17.72 -10.17 3.93
N VAL A 127 16.50 -9.63 4.06
CA VAL A 127 15.26 -10.33 3.77
C VAL A 127 14.72 -9.88 2.42
N HIS A 128 14.41 -10.83 1.56
CA HIS A 128 13.74 -10.61 0.29
C HIS A 128 12.23 -10.76 0.46
N VAL A 129 11.44 -9.83 -0.08
CA VAL A 129 9.99 -9.92 -0.15
C VAL A 129 9.49 -9.55 -1.54
N ASP A 130 8.52 -10.29 -2.05
CA ASP A 130 7.95 -10.04 -3.38
C ASP A 130 6.46 -10.40 -3.48
N VAL A 131 5.81 -9.91 -4.53
CA VAL A 131 4.37 -10.15 -4.82
C VAL A 131 4.12 -11.25 -5.86
N GLY A 132 5.15 -12.04 -6.21
CA GLY A 132 5.06 -13.14 -7.17
C GLY A 132 4.43 -14.42 -6.59
N PRO A 133 4.74 -15.60 -7.16
CA PRO A 133 4.27 -16.88 -6.64
C PRO A 133 4.73 -17.13 -5.20
N LYS A 134 3.90 -17.82 -4.41
CA LYS A 134 4.23 -18.19 -3.03
C LYS A 134 5.43 -19.12 -3.00
N ARG A 135 6.49 -18.70 -2.30
CA ARG A 135 7.72 -19.48 -2.12
C ARG A 135 8.51 -18.99 -0.92
N GLN A 136 9.28 -19.89 -0.31
CA GLN A 136 10.24 -19.54 0.72
C GLN A 136 11.60 -20.14 0.37
N TRP A 137 12.66 -19.37 0.55
CA TRP A 137 14.02 -19.83 0.26
C TRP A 137 15.06 -19.18 1.19
N ALA A 138 16.22 -19.82 1.29
CA ALA A 138 17.37 -19.28 2.00
C ALA A 138 18.60 -19.41 1.11
N TYR A 139 19.24 -18.29 0.80
CA TYR A 139 20.48 -18.25 0.02
C TYR A 139 21.65 -17.99 0.96
N CYS A 140 22.25 -19.09 1.38
CA CYS A 140 23.46 -19.15 2.17
C CYS A 140 24.40 -20.07 1.40
N GLY A 141 25.55 -19.56 0.95
CA GLY A 141 26.54 -20.33 0.19
C GLY A 141 26.71 -21.72 0.81
N GLY A 142 26.52 -22.76 -0.01
CA GLY A 142 26.26 -24.11 0.49
C GLY A 142 27.32 -24.61 1.46
N ARG A 143 26.89 -25.08 2.63
CA ARG A 143 27.59 -26.21 3.25
C ARG A 143 27.12 -27.44 2.49
N LYS A 144 27.97 -28.00 1.62
CA LYS A 144 27.85 -29.44 1.34
C LYS A 144 27.89 -30.12 2.70
N ARG A 145 26.80 -30.80 3.06
CA ARG A 145 26.85 -31.76 4.17
C ARG A 145 27.86 -32.81 3.70
N GLY A 146 28.99 -32.90 4.42
CA GLY A 146 29.89 -34.04 4.31
C GLY A 146 29.17 -35.31 4.76
#